data_AF-A0A9D6YSY5-F1
#
_entry.id   AF-A0A9D6YSY5-F1
#
_cell.length_a   1.000
_cell.length_b   1.000
_cell.length_c   1.000
_cell.angle_alpha   90.00
_cell.angle_beta   90.00
_cell.angle_gamma   90.00
#
_symmetry.space_group_name_H-M   'P 1'
#
loop_
_entity.id
_entity.type
_entity.pdbx_description
1 polymer ?
#
loop_
_entity_poly.entity_id
_entity_poly.type
_entity_poly.pdbx_seq_one_letter_code
_entity_poly.pdbx_strand_id
1 'polypeptide(L)'
;MDMVYYFDLLGLCVVVILGLAVYIYLQNRSGPINLTFSTMLLLIVLAGGFDLLWQISAMRNLALFFYRLQYLPELLSLVFALYFLLVFPENRDVPSAAKAAIFSPAVLLGVLTVFTGLIVKDFKLPPPGHLYPGQPVFGSLYFIPFIHQAVFYAGCAACLIYKLRRGGGWERIRLSLVMFAAVLAGLLGSVLLIALFPALSVHGLHSFGKMVLVLSAVPVSYGIAKYNRFEITPGVAANEMLASFGGTIMVCDLMGNVLYQGKSQRVPEGEKMKIVNRTVSEGTVKGYRIVAGKTSFCVSASLFKKGGGVVMIFHDETEIEERTEKEKEFQEKLEKELGRAQKIREALTGLASSFRVAAVERFIASMKALELGEADDINAFSKMAERAKE
;
A
#
# COMPACT_ATOMS: atom_id res chain seq x y z
N MET A 1 38.30 -3.61 26.34
CA MET A 1 38.03 -3.00 25.03
C MET A 1 38.81 -1.70 25.01
N ASP A 2 39.84 -1.61 24.16
CA ASP A 2 40.77 -0.48 24.19
C ASP A 2 40.05 0.81 23.77
N MET A 3 40.38 1.94 24.41
CA MET A 3 39.76 3.25 24.11
C MET A 3 39.77 3.59 22.61
N VAL A 4 40.77 3.09 21.88
CA VAL A 4 40.89 3.26 20.42
C VAL A 4 39.65 2.73 19.69
N TYR A 5 39.23 1.49 19.96
CA TYR A 5 38.05 0.89 19.31
C TYR A 5 36.76 1.64 19.61
N TYR A 6 36.65 2.24 20.80
CA TYR A 6 35.49 3.02 21.19
C TYR A 6 35.39 4.32 20.38
N PHE A 7 36.51 5.05 20.28
CA PHE A 7 36.60 6.29 19.51
C PHE A 7 36.30 6.05 18.04
N ASP A 8 36.87 4.99 17.47
CA ASP A 8 36.69 4.64 16.06
C ASP A 8 35.21 4.33 15.76
N LEU A 9 34.54 3.59 16.64
CA LEU A 9 33.16 3.17 16.43
C LEU A 9 32.18 4.32 16.63
N LEU A 10 32.36 5.17 17.65
CA LEU A 10 31.55 6.37 17.84
C LEU A 10 31.76 7.37 16.69
N GLY A 11 33.01 7.58 16.27
CA GLY A 11 33.35 8.42 15.11
C GLY A 11 32.69 7.91 13.84
N LEU A 12 32.75 6.60 13.57
CA LEU A 12 32.07 5.97 12.44
C LEU A 12 30.55 6.18 12.50
N CYS A 13 29.93 6.00 13.67
CA CYS A 13 28.51 6.24 13.88
C CYS A 13 28.11 7.69 13.55
N VAL A 14 28.91 8.66 14.01
CA VAL A 14 28.71 10.09 13.71
C VAL A 14 28.78 10.36 12.21
N VAL A 15 29.78 9.81 11.51
CA VAL A 15 29.94 9.98 10.06
C VAL A 15 28.77 9.36 9.29
N VAL A 16 28.33 8.15 9.67
CA VAL A 16 27.20 7.48 9.02
C VAL A 16 25.91 8.27 9.21
N ILE A 17 25.61 8.73 10.43
CA ILE A 17 24.41 9.52 10.68
C ILE A 17 24.47 10.86 9.95
N LEU A 18 25.63 11.51 9.90
CA LEU A 18 25.81 12.75 9.15
C LEU A 18 25.53 12.52 7.65
N GLY A 19 26.07 11.44 7.09
CA GLY A 19 25.79 11.03 5.71
C GLY A 19 24.29 10.82 5.46
N LEU A 20 23.59 10.13 6.36
CA LEU A 20 22.14 9.94 6.29
C LEU A 20 21.36 11.25 6.41
N ALA A 21 21.74 12.13 7.33
CA ALA A 21 21.10 13.42 7.54
C ALA A 21 21.20 14.30 6.29
N VAL A 22 22.41 14.40 5.71
CA VAL A 22 22.67 15.14 4.47
C VAL A 22 21.92 14.51 3.31
N TYR A 23 21.99 13.18 3.16
CA TYR A 23 21.29 12.47 2.09
C TYR A 23 19.78 12.74 2.11
N ILE A 24 19.12 12.62 3.27
CA ILE A 24 17.68 12.84 3.41
C ILE A 24 17.31 14.30 3.15
N TYR A 25 18.11 15.24 3.65
CA TYR A 25 17.92 16.66 3.36
C TYR A 25 18.01 16.96 1.87
N LEU A 26 18.96 16.36 1.16
CA LEU A 26 19.15 16.56 -0.27
C LEU A 26 18.03 15.96 -1.13
N GLN A 27 17.34 14.91 -0.68
CA GLN A 27 16.21 14.31 -1.41
C GLN A 27 15.00 15.25 -1.55
N ASN A 28 14.68 16.05 -0.52
CA ASN A 28 13.63 17.06 -0.58
C ASN A 28 13.91 18.15 0.47
N ARG A 29 14.51 19.26 0.02
CA ARG A 29 14.96 20.36 0.90
C ARG A 29 13.80 21.18 1.47
N SER A 30 12.67 21.22 0.77
CA SER A 30 11.48 22.00 1.17
C SER A 30 10.47 21.20 1.99
N GLY A 31 10.52 19.86 1.92
CA GLY A 31 9.59 18.98 2.61
C GLY A 31 9.77 19.05 4.13
N PRO A 32 8.73 19.33 4.92
CA PRO A 32 8.86 19.48 6.37
C PRO A 32 9.21 18.15 7.05
N ILE A 33 8.82 17.00 6.48
CA ILE A 33 9.23 15.67 6.95
C ILE A 33 10.75 15.48 6.84
N ASN A 34 11.33 15.76 5.67
CA ASN A 34 12.76 15.60 5.44
C ASN A 34 13.57 16.58 6.30
N LEU A 35 13.11 17.83 6.39
CA LEU A 35 13.77 18.87 7.19
C LEU A 35 13.75 18.53 8.68
N THR A 36 12.62 18.08 9.22
CA THR A 36 12.52 17.72 10.64
C THR A 36 13.33 16.47 10.97
N PHE A 37 13.29 15.44 10.11
CA PHE A 37 14.06 14.22 10.31
C PHE A 37 15.57 14.45 10.15
N SER A 38 16.01 15.18 9.14
CA SER A 38 17.43 15.49 8.95
C SER A 38 17.96 16.37 10.09
N THR A 39 17.18 17.34 10.57
CA THR A 39 17.55 18.17 11.71
C THR A 39 17.68 17.34 12.98
N MET A 40 16.77 16.39 13.20
CA MET A 40 16.88 15.42 14.30
C MET A 40 18.20 14.65 14.24
N LEU A 41 18.55 14.10 13.06
CA LEU A 41 19.80 13.37 12.86
C LEU A 41 21.05 14.26 13.02
N LEU A 42 21.00 15.51 12.56
CA LEU A 42 22.09 16.48 12.77
C LEU A 42 22.29 16.80 14.25
N LEU A 43 21.22 16.92 15.03
CA LEU A 43 21.32 17.11 16.48
C LEU A 43 21.94 15.88 17.15
N ILE A 44 21.58 14.68 16.74
CA ILE A 44 22.22 13.45 17.21
C ILE A 44 23.73 13.47 16.88
N VAL A 45 24.10 13.89 15.66
CA VAL A 45 25.51 14.05 15.25
C VAL A 45 26.24 15.06 16.12
N LEU A 46 25.62 16.21 16.41
CA LEU A 46 26.19 17.22 17.29
C LEU A 46 26.37 16.70 18.72
N ALA A 47 25.40 15.97 19.26
CA ALA A 47 25.52 15.33 20.56
C ALA A 47 26.68 14.31 20.59
N GLY A 48 26.79 13.47 19.56
CA GLY A 48 27.91 12.54 19.39
C GLY A 48 29.27 13.25 19.29
N GLY A 49 29.32 14.36 18.56
CA GLY A 49 30.51 15.21 18.43
C GLY A 49 30.93 15.85 19.75
N PHE A 50 29.99 16.39 20.53
CA PHE A 50 30.32 16.95 21.86
C PHE A 50 30.77 15.89 22.85
N ASP A 51 30.24 14.67 22.78
CA ASP A 51 30.74 13.55 23.58
C ASP A 51 32.18 13.15 23.21
N LEU A 52 32.50 13.11 21.91
CA LEU A 52 33.88 12.89 21.45
C LEU A 52 34.81 14.00 21.96
N LEU A 53 34.39 15.26 21.85
CA LEU A 53 35.15 16.42 22.33
C LEU A 53 35.36 16.38 23.85
N TRP A 54 34.35 15.97 24.61
CA TRP A 54 34.47 15.75 26.05
C TRP A 54 35.54 14.70 26.37
N GLN A 55 35.53 13.57 25.67
CA GLN A 55 36.44 12.46 25.95
C GLN A 55 37.89 12.75 25.58
N ILE A 56 38.15 13.53 24.52
CA ILE A 56 39.53 13.93 24.13
C ILE A 56 40.05 15.17 24.88
N SER A 57 39.18 15.86 25.63
CA SER A 57 39.57 17.10 26.30
C SER A 57 40.52 16.84 27.47
N ALA A 58 41.78 17.26 27.33
CA ALA A 58 42.77 17.20 28.41
C ALA A 58 42.47 18.18 29.55
N MET A 59 41.80 19.29 29.25
CA MET A 59 41.46 20.32 30.25
C MET A 59 40.11 20.03 30.89
N ARG A 60 40.09 19.91 32.23
CA ARG A 60 38.88 19.62 33.00
C ARG A 60 37.72 20.57 32.70
N ASN A 61 37.98 21.88 32.65
CA ASN A 61 36.92 22.87 32.40
C ASN A 61 36.31 22.72 31.00
N LEU A 62 37.14 22.40 30.01
CA LEU A 62 36.72 22.18 28.63
C LEU A 62 35.91 20.88 28.50
N ALA A 63 36.37 19.82 29.15
CA ALA A 63 35.65 18.55 29.26
C ALA A 63 34.27 18.74 29.88
N LEU A 64 34.17 19.46 31.01
CA LEU A 64 32.89 19.77 31.66
C LEU A 64 31.98 20.59 30.74
N PHE A 65 32.53 21.57 30.03
CA PHE A 65 31.77 22.39 29.08
C PHE A 65 31.16 21.53 27.96
N PHE A 66 31.93 20.69 27.29
CA PHE A 66 31.41 19.82 26.24
C PHE A 66 30.41 18.78 26.75
N TYR A 67 30.66 18.23 27.93
CA TYR A 67 29.71 17.31 28.58
C TYR A 67 28.37 18.00 28.87
N ARG A 68 28.37 19.26 29.33
CA ARG A 68 27.13 20.02 29.50
C ARG A 68 26.50 20.39 28.17
N LEU A 69 27.32 20.76 27.19
CA LEU A 69 26.87 21.17 25.86
C LEU A 69 26.18 20.04 25.10
N GLN A 70 26.57 18.78 25.30
CA GLN A 70 25.93 17.63 24.66
C GLN A 70 24.45 17.47 25.00
N TYR A 71 24.01 17.91 26.20
CA TYR A 71 22.61 17.79 26.61
C TYR A 71 21.67 18.64 25.75
N LEU A 72 22.14 19.79 25.24
CA LEU A 72 21.31 20.67 24.43
C LEU A 72 20.83 19.98 23.13
N PRO A 73 21.73 19.46 22.25
CA PRO A 73 21.30 18.75 21.07
C PRO A 73 20.56 17.44 21.41
N GLU A 74 20.89 16.74 22.50
CA GLU A 74 20.12 15.56 22.93
C GLU A 74 18.66 15.90 23.25
N LEU A 75 18.43 16.93 24.07
CA LEU A 75 17.08 17.39 24.41
C LEU A 75 16.31 17.88 23.18
N LEU A 76 16.97 18.64 22.30
CA LEU A 76 16.37 19.11 21.05
C LEU A 76 16.08 17.97 20.09
N SER A 77 16.91 16.93 20.03
CA SER A 77 16.69 15.79 19.12
C SER A 77 15.38 15.08 19.43
N LEU A 78 15.02 14.93 20.71
CA LEU A 78 13.76 14.33 21.14
C LEU A 78 12.56 15.21 20.79
N VAL A 79 12.71 16.53 20.92
CA VAL A 79 11.70 17.48 20.47
C VAL A 79 11.47 17.37 18.97
N PHE A 80 12.55 17.32 18.19
CA PHE A 80 12.47 17.15 16.75
C PHE A 80 11.90 15.78 16.37
N ALA A 81 12.15 14.72 17.15
CA ALA A 81 11.52 13.42 16.96
C ALA A 81 9.99 13.51 17.11
N LEU A 82 9.51 14.15 18.18
CA LEU A 82 8.08 14.37 18.38
C LEU A 82 7.49 15.27 17.28
N TYR A 83 8.20 16.33 16.91
CA TYR A 83 7.76 17.25 15.85
C TYR A 83 7.69 16.55 14.48
N PHE A 84 8.70 15.75 14.14
CA PHE A 84 8.70 14.87 12.97
C PHE A 84 7.47 13.97 13.00
N LEU A 85 7.19 13.31 14.12
CA LEU A 85 6.01 12.44 14.26
C LEU A 85 4.69 13.18 14.13
N LEU A 86 4.60 14.46 14.49
CA LEU A 86 3.38 15.26 14.28
C LEU A 86 3.15 15.57 12.81
N VAL A 87 4.21 15.95 12.09
CA VAL A 87 4.17 16.29 10.66
C VAL A 87 3.99 15.05 9.78
N PHE A 88 4.65 13.95 10.13
CA PHE A 88 4.65 12.69 9.39
C PHE A 88 3.34 11.90 9.57
N PRO A 89 2.78 11.23 8.56
CA PRO A 89 3.24 11.12 7.17
C PRO A 89 2.58 12.11 6.21
N GLU A 90 1.70 12.97 6.70
CA GLU A 90 0.78 13.77 5.87
C GLU A 90 1.25 15.22 5.62
N ASN A 91 2.45 15.61 6.05
CA ASN A 91 2.92 17.00 6.03
C ASN A 91 1.97 17.99 6.73
N ARG A 92 1.42 17.61 7.89
CA ARG A 92 0.50 18.48 8.62
C ARG A 92 1.19 19.74 9.14
N ASP A 93 0.54 20.87 8.96
CA ASP A 93 0.95 22.11 9.60
C ASP A 93 0.66 22.05 11.10
N VAL A 94 1.73 22.13 11.89
CA VAL A 94 1.64 22.24 13.35
C VAL A 94 1.51 23.73 13.71
N PRO A 95 0.54 24.12 14.54
CA PRO A 95 0.37 25.52 14.93
C PRO A 95 1.59 26.02 15.73
N SER A 96 1.93 27.30 15.57
CA SER A 96 3.11 27.92 16.22
C SER A 96 3.08 27.81 17.75
N ALA A 97 1.90 27.86 18.37
CA ALA A 97 1.75 27.67 19.81
C ALA A 97 2.18 26.26 20.25
N ALA A 98 1.83 25.23 19.48
CA ALA A 98 2.27 23.86 19.75
C ALA A 98 3.79 23.72 19.54
N LYS A 99 4.36 24.35 18.49
CA LYS A 99 5.82 24.40 18.32
C LYS A 99 6.48 25.03 19.54
N ALA A 100 6.02 26.20 19.98
CA ALA A 100 6.58 26.87 21.16
C ALA A 100 6.48 25.99 22.42
N ALA A 101 5.32 25.36 22.66
CA ALA A 101 5.10 24.49 23.82
C ALA A 101 6.03 23.27 23.86
N ILE A 102 6.37 22.71 22.69
CA ILE A 102 7.24 21.54 22.59
C ILE A 102 8.73 21.95 22.65
N PHE A 103 9.12 23.04 22.00
CA PHE A 103 10.53 23.46 21.90
C PHE A 103 11.04 24.24 23.12
N SER A 104 10.21 25.10 23.71
CA SER A 104 10.64 25.97 24.81
C SER A 104 11.18 25.23 26.03
N PRO A 105 10.61 24.08 26.49
CA PRO A 105 11.16 23.37 27.64
C PRO A 105 12.55 22.81 27.36
N ALA A 106 12.79 22.25 26.17
CA ALA A 106 14.08 21.70 25.80
C ALA A 106 15.16 22.78 25.69
N VAL A 107 14.83 23.92 25.08
CA VAL A 107 15.76 25.06 24.98
C VAL A 107 16.09 25.60 26.38
N LEU A 108 15.08 25.82 27.22
CA LEU A 108 15.28 26.30 28.59
C LEU A 108 16.15 25.34 29.40
N LEU A 109 15.85 24.04 29.36
CA LEU A 109 16.64 23.02 30.05
C LEU A 109 18.06 22.90 29.50
N GLY A 110 18.24 22.99 28.19
CA GLY A 110 19.57 23.00 27.56
C GLY A 110 20.40 24.19 28.02
N VAL A 111 19.84 25.41 27.98
CA VAL A 111 20.50 26.63 28.48
C VAL A 111 20.85 26.49 29.96
N LEU A 112 19.91 26.02 30.80
CA LEU A 112 20.17 25.78 32.21
C LEU A 112 21.30 24.76 32.41
N THR A 113 21.36 23.69 31.60
CA THR A 113 22.40 22.67 31.71
C THR A 113 23.78 23.20 31.33
N VAL A 114 23.86 24.01 30.27
CA VAL A 114 25.12 24.55 29.76
C VAL A 114 25.70 25.60 30.70
N PHE A 115 24.89 26.58 31.06
CA PHE A 115 25.38 27.78 31.75
C PHE A 115 25.32 27.68 33.28
N THR A 116 24.58 26.73 33.84
CA THR A 116 24.46 26.57 35.30
C THR A 116 25.01 25.24 35.78
N GLY A 117 25.39 25.18 37.07
CA GLY A 117 25.73 23.93 37.75
C GLY A 117 24.53 23.20 38.34
N LEU A 118 23.30 23.55 37.97
CA LEU A 118 22.08 23.02 38.61
C LEU A 118 21.74 21.60 38.15
N ILE A 119 22.12 21.22 36.92
CA ILE A 119 21.86 19.89 36.34
C ILE A 119 23.13 19.04 36.39
N VAL A 120 24.21 19.50 35.75
CA VAL A 120 25.53 18.90 35.86
C VAL A 120 26.46 19.89 36.54
N LYS A 121 26.84 19.61 37.78
CA LYS A 121 27.69 20.50 38.57
C LYS A 121 29.15 20.35 38.17
N ASP A 122 29.64 19.12 38.06
CA ASP A 122 31.06 18.80 37.89
C ASP A 122 31.22 17.37 37.35
N PHE A 123 32.45 16.87 37.23
CA PHE A 123 32.73 15.44 37.07
C PHE A 123 33.94 15.02 37.91
N LYS A 124 33.90 13.81 38.46
CA LYS A 124 35.01 13.18 39.17
C LYS A 124 35.90 12.48 38.16
N LEU A 125 37.16 12.92 38.07
CA LEU A 125 38.15 12.21 37.27
C LEU A 125 38.24 10.75 37.71
N PRO A 126 38.37 9.80 36.76
CA PRO A 126 38.59 8.41 37.10
C PRO A 126 39.91 8.26 37.87
N PRO A 127 40.05 7.25 38.74
CA PRO A 127 41.34 6.94 39.33
C PRO A 127 42.35 6.62 38.22
N PRO A 128 43.65 6.89 38.42
CA PRO A 128 44.69 6.58 37.44
C PRO A 128 44.60 5.12 36.98
N GLY A 129 44.57 4.88 35.68
CA GLY A 129 44.46 3.53 35.09
C GLY A 129 43.06 3.05 34.73
N HIS A 130 42.00 3.80 35.07
CA HIS A 130 40.64 3.50 34.59
C HIS A 130 40.34 4.17 33.24
N LEU A 131 39.77 3.39 32.33
CA LEU A 131 39.47 3.78 30.94
C LEU A 131 38.18 4.59 30.76
N TYR A 132 37.41 4.84 31.82
CA TYR A 132 36.12 5.52 31.71
C TYR A 132 36.27 7.03 31.88
N PRO A 133 35.61 7.84 31.02
CA PRO A 133 35.50 9.27 31.25
C PRO A 133 34.76 9.46 32.57
N GLY A 134 35.27 10.37 33.40
CA GLY A 134 34.92 10.49 34.81
C GLY A 134 33.42 10.49 35.13
N GLN A 135 33.07 10.20 36.39
CA GLN A 135 31.67 10.16 36.81
C GLN A 135 31.09 11.57 36.95
N PRO A 136 29.96 11.90 36.29
CA PRO A 136 29.34 13.21 36.44
C PRO A 136 28.85 13.41 37.88
N VAL A 137 29.06 14.62 38.40
CA VAL A 137 28.47 15.10 39.65
C VAL A 137 27.25 15.92 39.30
N PHE A 138 26.09 15.35 39.60
CA PHE A 138 24.81 15.95 39.32
C PHE A 138 24.45 17.05 40.33
N GLY A 139 23.79 18.10 39.86
CA GLY A 139 23.22 19.16 40.70
C GLY A 139 21.81 18.82 41.20
N SER A 140 21.20 19.74 41.94
CA SER A 140 19.86 19.56 42.55
C SER A 140 18.72 19.32 41.56
N LEU A 141 18.86 19.77 40.30
CA LEU A 141 17.82 19.69 39.28
C LEU A 141 18.07 18.57 38.26
N TYR A 142 18.99 17.65 38.54
CA TYR A 142 19.40 16.61 37.58
C TYR A 142 18.26 15.71 37.11
N PHE A 143 17.20 15.56 37.92
CA PHE A 143 16.05 14.73 37.60
C PHE A 143 15.15 15.33 36.51
N ILE A 144 15.17 16.66 36.31
CA ILE A 144 14.27 17.33 35.37
C ILE A 144 14.51 16.90 33.92
N PRO A 145 15.76 16.83 33.40
CA PRO A 145 16.03 16.26 32.09
C PRO A 145 15.50 14.83 31.91
N PHE A 146 15.56 13.97 32.94
CA PHE A 146 15.01 12.62 32.85
C PHE A 146 13.48 12.63 32.71
N ILE A 147 12.78 13.48 33.48
CA ILE A 147 11.34 13.67 33.34
C ILE A 147 11.01 14.17 31.93
N HIS A 148 11.76 15.16 31.43
CA HIS A 148 11.59 15.67 30.07
C HIS A 148 11.73 14.54 29.04
N GLN A 149 12.81 13.76 29.10
CA GLN A 149 13.01 12.62 28.20
C GLN A 149 11.85 11.63 28.28
N ALA A 150 11.41 11.25 29.48
CA ALA A 150 10.31 10.32 29.67
C ALA A 150 8.99 10.82 29.06
N VAL A 151 8.65 12.10 29.29
CA VAL A 151 7.44 12.74 28.73
C VAL A 151 7.49 12.74 27.20
N PHE A 152 8.63 13.08 26.61
CA PHE A 152 8.80 13.10 25.16
C PHE A 152 8.76 11.71 24.54
N TYR A 153 9.40 10.72 25.15
CA TYR A 153 9.30 9.32 24.69
C TYR A 153 7.86 8.82 24.76
N ALA A 154 7.15 9.09 25.86
CA ALA A 154 5.74 8.75 25.99
C ALA A 154 4.88 9.45 24.93
N GLY A 155 5.14 10.74 24.67
CA GLY A 155 4.48 11.50 23.61
C GLY A 155 4.72 10.93 22.21
N CYS A 156 5.96 10.57 21.89
CA CYS A 156 6.32 9.90 20.64
C CYS A 156 5.61 8.56 20.48
N ALA A 157 5.64 7.72 21.53
CA ALA A 157 4.98 6.42 21.54
C ALA A 157 3.45 6.56 21.39
N ALA A 158 2.82 7.47 22.14
CA ALA A 158 1.40 7.74 22.06
C ALA A 158 0.99 8.23 20.66
N CYS A 159 1.76 9.15 20.06
CA CYS A 159 1.54 9.65 18.71
C CYS A 159 1.64 8.52 17.67
N LEU A 160 2.69 7.70 17.75
CA LEU A 160 2.89 6.55 16.86
C LEU A 160 1.76 5.51 16.99
N ILE A 161 1.40 5.13 18.21
CA ILE A 161 0.32 4.16 18.46
C ILE A 161 -1.01 4.70 17.94
N TYR A 162 -1.31 5.97 18.19
CA TYR A 162 -2.52 6.62 17.69
C TYR A 162 -2.58 6.60 16.15
N LYS A 163 -1.48 6.99 15.48
CA LYS A 163 -1.39 6.99 14.02
C LYS A 163 -1.45 5.58 13.44
N LEU A 164 -0.75 4.61 14.04
CA LEU A 164 -0.79 3.20 13.60
C LEU A 164 -2.20 2.58 13.68
N ARG A 165 -2.99 2.95 14.69
CA ARG A 165 -4.37 2.46 14.85
C ARG A 165 -5.33 3.05 13.82
N ARG A 166 -5.06 4.26 13.32
CA ARG A 166 -5.90 4.95 12.33
C ARG A 166 -5.42 4.83 10.89
N GLY A 167 -4.13 4.56 10.68
CA GLY A 167 -3.50 4.49 9.37
C GLY A 167 -3.93 3.25 8.58
N GLY A 168 -4.22 3.44 7.30
CA GLY A 168 -4.54 2.37 6.33
C GLY A 168 -3.45 2.16 5.30
N GLY A 169 -3.43 0.98 4.67
CA GLY A 169 -2.56 0.67 3.52
C GLY A 169 -1.07 0.97 3.75
N TRP A 170 -0.46 1.72 2.82
CA TRP A 170 0.96 2.08 2.84
C TRP A 170 1.36 3.00 4.00
N GLU A 171 0.43 3.79 4.51
CA GLU A 171 0.68 4.65 5.67
C GLU A 171 1.07 3.81 6.88
N ARG A 172 0.34 2.72 7.10
CA ARG A 172 0.60 1.78 8.21
C ARG A 172 1.96 1.11 8.10
N ILE A 173 2.42 0.79 6.88
CA ILE A 173 3.76 0.21 6.64
C ILE A 173 4.86 1.24 6.95
N ARG A 174 4.66 2.50 6.59
CA ARG A 174 5.62 3.57 6.89
C ARG A 174 5.69 3.83 8.40
N LEU A 175 4.53 3.91 9.05
CA LEU A 175 4.44 4.07 10.50
C LEU A 175 5.02 2.85 11.24
N SER A 176 4.88 1.64 10.72
CA SER A 176 5.43 0.45 11.37
C SER A 176 6.96 0.41 11.29
N LEU A 177 7.57 0.93 10.21
CA LEU A 177 9.02 1.12 10.13
C LEU A 177 9.53 2.13 11.16
N VAL A 178 8.83 3.27 11.33
CA VAL A 178 9.17 4.27 12.35
C VAL A 178 8.97 3.70 13.75
N MET A 179 7.91 2.91 13.96
CA MET A 179 7.69 2.22 15.23
C MET A 179 8.76 1.17 15.51
N PHE A 180 9.17 0.39 14.50
CA PHE A 180 10.26 -0.56 14.62
C PHE A 180 11.56 0.15 15.03
N ALA A 181 11.90 1.26 14.38
CA ALA A 181 13.03 2.08 14.76
C ALA A 181 12.90 2.63 16.19
N ALA A 182 11.73 3.15 16.58
CA ALA A 182 11.48 3.67 17.92
C ALA A 182 11.60 2.58 19.00
N VAL A 183 11.09 1.37 18.74
CA VAL A 183 11.23 0.22 19.63
C VAL A 183 12.68 -0.23 19.69
N LEU A 184 13.39 -0.27 18.56
CA LEU A 184 14.82 -0.61 18.53
C LEU A 184 15.61 0.38 19.38
N ALA A 185 15.42 1.69 19.16
CA ALA A 185 16.07 2.75 19.94
C ALA A 185 15.69 2.73 21.43
N GLY A 186 14.40 2.59 21.75
CA GLY A 186 13.90 2.63 23.13
C GLY A 186 14.26 1.37 23.92
N LEU A 187 13.98 0.18 23.37
CA LEU A 187 14.19 -1.10 24.04
C LEU A 187 15.69 -1.41 24.18
N LEU A 188 16.44 -1.38 23.07
CA LEU A 188 17.88 -1.68 23.12
C LEU A 188 18.68 -0.52 23.71
N GLY A 189 18.33 0.72 23.37
CA GLY A 189 19.12 1.89 23.76
C GLY A 189 18.80 2.38 25.17
N SER A 190 17.55 2.36 25.61
CA SER A 190 17.18 2.90 26.93
C SER A 190 16.99 1.79 27.97
N VAL A 191 16.17 0.78 27.70
CA VAL A 191 15.85 -0.25 28.70
C VAL A 191 17.05 -1.15 29.00
N LEU A 192 17.71 -1.68 27.98
CA LEU A 192 18.86 -2.57 28.20
C LEU A 192 20.08 -1.82 28.77
N LEU A 193 20.37 -0.61 28.27
CA LEU A 193 21.56 0.13 28.68
C LEU A 193 21.45 0.87 30.01
N ILE A 194 20.27 1.41 30.32
CA ILE A 194 20.09 2.25 31.50
C ILE A 194 19.52 1.44 32.68
N ALA A 195 18.65 0.46 32.43
CA ALA A 195 18.04 -0.33 33.50
C ALA A 195 18.74 -1.68 33.70
N LEU A 196 18.92 -2.47 32.64
CA LEU A 196 19.39 -3.85 32.79
C LEU A 196 20.90 -3.94 33.06
N PHE A 197 21.75 -3.27 32.27
CA PHE A 197 23.20 -3.41 32.44
C PHE A 197 23.75 -2.84 33.74
N PRO A 198 23.26 -1.70 34.26
CA PRO A 198 23.64 -1.25 35.59
C PRO A 198 23.20 -2.22 36.70
N ALA A 199 22.04 -2.86 36.56
CA ALA A 199 21.59 -3.90 37.51
C ALA A 199 22.50 -5.15 37.47
N LEU A 200 23.11 -5.45 36.33
CA LEU A 200 24.11 -6.51 36.16
C LEU A 200 25.54 -6.06 36.48
N SER A 201 25.74 -4.85 37.03
CA SER A 201 27.06 -4.25 37.30
C SER A 201 27.96 -4.13 36.06
N VAL A 202 27.39 -4.14 34.86
CA VAL A 202 28.11 -3.93 33.61
C VAL A 202 28.15 -2.43 33.34
N HIS A 203 29.24 -1.80 33.77
CA HIS A 203 29.47 -0.38 33.54
C HIS A 203 30.23 -0.19 32.23
N GLY A 204 29.75 0.72 31.37
CA GLY A 204 30.49 1.19 30.20
C GLY A 204 29.90 0.97 28.82
N LEU A 205 28.69 0.42 28.75
CA LEU A 205 27.97 0.30 27.49
C LEU A 205 27.27 1.60 27.07
N HIS A 206 27.66 2.75 27.63
CA HIS A 206 27.04 4.04 27.33
C HIS A 206 27.09 4.37 25.82
N SER A 207 28.21 4.06 25.15
CA SER A 207 28.32 4.25 23.70
C SER A 207 27.53 3.27 22.85
N PHE A 208 27.20 2.10 23.39
CA PHE A 208 26.35 1.16 22.67
C PHE A 208 24.98 1.79 22.36
N GLY A 209 24.52 2.74 23.19
CA GLY A 209 23.27 3.46 22.97
C GLY A 209 23.29 4.27 21.69
N LYS A 210 24.45 4.87 21.36
CA LYS A 210 24.63 5.64 20.13
C LYS A 210 24.64 4.74 18.90
N MET A 211 25.24 3.55 18.98
CA MET A 211 25.18 2.55 17.90
C MET A 211 23.77 2.06 17.64
N VAL A 212 23.02 1.75 18.70
CA VAL A 212 21.60 1.37 18.59
C VAL A 212 20.81 2.49 17.91
N LEU A 213 21.12 3.74 18.23
CA LEU A 213 20.46 4.88 17.65
C LEU A 213 20.78 5.04 16.15
N VAL A 214 22.03 4.78 15.70
CA VAL A 214 22.38 4.67 14.27
C VAL A 214 21.56 3.56 13.59
N LEU A 215 21.55 2.37 14.19
CA LEU A 215 20.82 1.21 13.67
C LEU A 215 19.32 1.50 13.58
N SER A 216 18.77 2.29 14.50
CA SER A 216 17.37 2.72 14.45
C SER A 216 17.09 3.77 13.37
N ALA A 217 18.06 4.63 13.05
CA ALA A 217 17.92 5.64 12.01
C ALA A 217 17.89 5.01 10.60
N VAL A 218 18.56 3.87 10.39
CA VAL A 218 18.65 3.20 9.09
C VAL A 218 17.27 2.78 8.52
N PRO A 219 16.39 2.07 9.26
CA PRO A 219 15.05 1.72 8.78
C PRO A 219 14.19 2.93 8.40
N VAL A 220 14.26 4.02 9.17
CA VAL A 220 13.49 5.24 8.86
C VAL A 220 14.06 5.93 7.62
N SER A 221 15.39 6.03 7.54
CA SER A 221 16.09 6.58 6.38
C SER A 221 15.81 5.78 5.11
N TYR A 222 15.83 4.44 5.21
CA TYR A 222 15.45 3.53 4.14
C TYR A 222 13.98 3.72 3.75
N GLY A 223 13.09 3.89 4.73
CA GLY A 223 11.68 4.21 4.47
C GLY A 223 11.52 5.50 3.69
N ILE A 224 12.24 6.56 4.07
CA ILE A 224 12.22 7.85 3.37
C ILE A 224 12.78 7.70 1.95
N ALA A 225 13.94 7.06 1.80
CA ALA A 225 14.64 6.89 0.52
C ALA A 225 13.87 6.01 -0.47
N LYS A 226 13.46 4.80 -0.04
CA LYS A 226 12.82 3.82 -0.91
C LYS A 226 11.40 4.24 -1.27
N TYR A 227 10.66 4.78 -0.31
CA TYR A 227 9.27 5.11 -0.58
C TYR A 227 9.12 6.48 -1.21
N ASN A 228 10.13 7.36 -1.23
CA ASN A 228 10.26 8.61 -2.02
C ASN A 228 8.99 9.51 -2.11
N ARG A 229 8.01 9.30 -1.24
CA ARG A 229 6.60 9.68 -1.43
C ARG A 229 5.93 10.00 -0.09
N PHE A 230 6.62 10.76 0.76
CA PHE A 230 5.96 11.40 1.90
C PHE A 230 5.15 12.63 1.50
N GLU A 231 5.24 13.05 0.23
CA GLU A 231 4.21 13.84 -0.44
C GLU A 231 3.39 12.90 -1.33
N ILE A 232 2.11 12.70 -1.00
CA ILE A 232 1.14 12.19 -1.98
C ILE A 232 0.97 13.33 -2.99
N THR A 233 1.80 13.36 -4.02
CA THR A 233 1.56 14.26 -5.15
C THR A 233 0.27 13.82 -5.84
N PRO A 234 -0.60 14.76 -6.27
CA PRO A 234 -1.87 14.43 -6.92
C PRO A 234 -1.72 13.44 -8.09
N GLY A 235 -0.60 13.51 -8.82
CA GLY A 235 -0.29 12.57 -9.90
C GLY A 235 -0.06 11.12 -9.43
N VAL A 236 0.50 10.92 -8.23
CA VAL A 236 0.68 9.58 -7.66
C VAL A 236 -0.63 9.03 -7.13
N ALA A 237 -1.44 9.85 -6.45
CA ALA A 237 -2.79 9.47 -6.05
C ALA A 237 -3.66 9.13 -7.26
N ALA A 238 -3.57 9.92 -8.32
CA ALA A 238 -4.23 9.65 -9.59
C ALA A 238 -3.76 8.33 -10.19
N ASN A 239 -2.44 8.09 -10.29
CA ASN A 239 -1.90 6.83 -10.81
C ASN A 239 -2.30 5.61 -9.96
N GLU A 240 -2.41 5.75 -8.64
CA GLU A 240 -2.85 4.68 -7.73
C GLU A 240 -4.36 4.43 -7.80
N MET A 241 -5.19 5.48 -7.88
CA MET A 241 -6.62 5.34 -8.17
C MET A 241 -6.79 4.64 -9.53
N LEU A 242 -6.10 5.11 -10.57
CA LEU A 242 -6.12 4.52 -11.91
C LEU A 242 -5.64 3.05 -11.89
N ALA A 243 -4.62 2.71 -11.09
CA ALA A 243 -4.16 1.34 -10.94
C ALA A 243 -5.19 0.45 -10.21
N SER A 244 -5.92 0.99 -9.23
CA SER A 244 -6.97 0.27 -8.49
C SER A 244 -8.17 -0.10 -9.37
N PHE A 245 -8.40 0.63 -10.46
CA PHE A 245 -9.40 0.27 -11.47
C PHE A 245 -8.99 -0.95 -12.34
N GLY A 246 -7.86 -1.61 -12.04
CA GLY A 246 -7.60 -2.96 -12.54
C GLY A 246 -7.35 -3.04 -14.05
N GLY A 247 -6.58 -2.09 -14.58
CA GLY A 247 -6.17 -2.11 -15.99
C GLY A 247 -7.29 -1.80 -16.99
N THR A 248 -8.45 -1.34 -16.51
CA THR A 248 -9.61 -0.95 -17.34
C THR A 248 -9.51 0.46 -17.90
N ILE A 249 -8.49 1.25 -17.53
CA ILE A 249 -8.42 2.68 -17.89
C ILE A 249 -7.19 2.98 -18.76
N MET A 250 -7.42 3.78 -19.81
CA MET A 250 -6.39 4.43 -20.62
C MET A 250 -6.65 5.94 -20.64
N VAL A 251 -5.59 6.73 -20.55
CA VAL A 251 -5.64 8.19 -20.68
C VAL A 251 -4.76 8.58 -21.86
N CYS A 252 -5.35 9.29 -22.81
CA CYS A 252 -4.66 9.80 -23.99
C CYS A 252 -4.70 11.32 -24.05
N ASP A 253 -3.70 11.93 -24.68
CA ASP A 253 -3.80 13.32 -25.11
C ASP A 253 -4.74 13.46 -26.32
N LEU A 254 -4.97 14.70 -26.77
CA LEU A 254 -5.83 14.99 -27.94
C LEU A 254 -5.24 14.51 -29.27
N MET A 255 -3.95 14.15 -29.28
CA MET A 255 -3.24 13.62 -30.45
C MET A 255 -3.23 12.08 -30.46
N GLY A 256 -3.85 11.43 -29.46
CA GLY A 256 -3.89 9.98 -29.31
C GLY A 256 -2.64 9.35 -28.71
N ASN A 257 -1.69 10.15 -28.21
CA ASN A 257 -0.56 9.63 -27.45
C ASN A 257 -1.03 9.18 -26.08
N VAL A 258 -0.55 8.01 -25.67
CA VAL A 258 -0.92 7.39 -24.39
C VAL A 258 -0.14 8.05 -23.26
N LEU A 259 -0.85 8.72 -22.35
CA LEU A 259 -0.27 9.30 -21.14
C LEU A 259 -0.28 8.28 -19.98
N TYR A 260 -1.29 7.41 -19.95
CA TYR A 260 -1.42 6.32 -18.99
C TYR A 260 -2.14 5.13 -19.62
N GLN A 261 -1.69 3.92 -19.32
CA GLN A 261 -2.31 2.68 -19.78
C GLN A 261 -2.23 1.60 -18.71
N GLY A 262 -3.38 1.00 -18.43
CA GLY A 262 -3.49 -0.19 -17.61
C GLY A 262 -2.68 -1.38 -18.17
N LYS A 263 -2.13 -2.22 -17.28
CA LYS A 263 -1.25 -3.36 -17.63
C LYS A 263 -1.85 -4.36 -18.63
N SER A 264 -3.17 -4.44 -18.72
CA SER A 264 -3.90 -5.49 -19.45
C SER A 264 -4.45 -5.07 -20.81
N GLN A 265 -4.35 -3.80 -21.21
CA GLN A 265 -4.96 -3.33 -22.44
C GLN A 265 -3.93 -3.18 -23.56
N ARG A 266 -4.16 -3.84 -24.69
CA ARG A 266 -3.52 -3.49 -25.97
C ARG A 266 -4.60 -3.07 -26.95
N VAL A 267 -4.70 -1.77 -27.17
CA VAL A 267 -5.66 -1.19 -28.12
C VAL A 267 -4.90 -0.84 -29.41
N PRO A 268 -5.35 -1.30 -30.58
CA PRO A 268 -4.75 -0.93 -31.86
C PRO A 268 -4.72 0.58 -32.06
N GLU A 269 -3.65 1.09 -32.67
CA GLU A 269 -3.42 2.53 -32.78
C GLU A 269 -4.49 3.28 -33.59
N GLY A 270 -4.99 2.64 -34.65
CA GLY A 270 -6.11 3.18 -35.43
C GLY A 270 -7.41 3.32 -34.63
N GLU A 271 -7.69 2.39 -33.71
CA GLU A 271 -8.90 2.45 -32.88
C GLU A 271 -8.77 3.53 -31.78
N LYS A 272 -7.59 3.70 -31.19
CA LYS A 272 -7.32 4.79 -30.24
C LYS A 272 -7.70 6.15 -30.84
N MET A 273 -7.21 6.44 -32.05
CA MET A 273 -7.46 7.72 -32.71
C MET A 273 -8.93 7.94 -33.08
N LYS A 274 -9.64 6.90 -33.51
CA LYS A 274 -11.09 7.00 -33.78
C LYS A 274 -11.87 7.41 -32.53
N ILE A 275 -11.55 6.80 -31.39
CA ILE A 275 -12.22 7.09 -30.11
C ILE A 275 -11.89 8.51 -29.64
N VAL A 276 -10.63 8.94 -29.74
CA VAL A 276 -10.23 10.30 -29.40
C VAL A 276 -10.99 11.31 -30.25
N ASN A 277 -10.95 11.19 -31.57
CA ASN A 277 -11.62 12.12 -32.50
C ASN A 277 -13.13 12.21 -32.22
N ARG A 278 -13.78 11.05 -32.02
CA ARG A 278 -15.20 10.99 -31.71
C ARG A 278 -15.53 11.60 -30.35
N THR A 279 -14.69 11.39 -29.35
CA THR A 279 -14.87 11.99 -28.01
C THR A 279 -14.64 13.49 -28.03
N VAL A 280 -13.73 13.99 -28.87
CA VAL A 280 -13.52 15.43 -29.06
C VAL A 280 -14.74 16.08 -29.73
N SER A 281 -15.36 15.42 -30.71
CA SER A 281 -16.55 15.95 -31.39
C SER A 281 -17.84 15.83 -30.56
N GLU A 282 -18.05 14.71 -29.88
CA GLU A 282 -19.30 14.39 -29.17
C GLU A 282 -19.23 14.71 -27.66
N GLY A 283 -18.04 15.01 -27.13
CA GLY A 283 -17.77 15.22 -25.70
C GLY A 283 -17.69 13.93 -24.89
N THR A 284 -18.58 12.97 -25.15
CA THR A 284 -18.60 11.64 -24.53
C THR A 284 -19.00 10.56 -25.53
N VAL A 285 -18.31 9.43 -25.48
CA VAL A 285 -18.62 8.22 -26.25
C VAL A 285 -18.96 7.12 -25.26
N LYS A 286 -20.03 6.35 -25.50
CA LYS A 286 -20.40 5.20 -24.69
C LYS A 286 -20.71 4.00 -25.59
N GLY A 287 -20.30 2.82 -25.15
CA GLY A 287 -20.63 1.57 -25.86
C GLY A 287 -19.86 1.35 -27.16
N TYR A 288 -18.70 1.99 -27.36
CA TYR A 288 -17.91 1.78 -28.56
C TYR A 288 -17.20 0.42 -28.48
N ARG A 289 -17.57 -0.51 -29.36
CA ARG A 289 -16.98 -1.85 -29.35
C ARG A 289 -15.67 -1.89 -30.15
N ILE A 290 -14.68 -2.57 -29.57
CA ILE A 290 -13.39 -2.83 -30.18
C ILE A 290 -13.09 -4.31 -30.07
N VAL A 291 -12.71 -4.92 -31.19
CA VAL A 291 -12.20 -6.28 -31.22
C VAL A 291 -10.69 -6.22 -31.39
N ALA A 292 -9.94 -6.72 -30.42
CA ALA A 292 -8.48 -6.75 -30.42
C ALA A 292 -8.00 -8.21 -30.30
N GLY A 293 -7.79 -8.88 -31.44
CA GLY A 293 -7.47 -10.30 -31.45
C GLY A 293 -8.66 -11.15 -30.99
N LYS A 294 -8.53 -11.85 -29.86
CA LYS A 294 -9.58 -12.69 -29.26
C LYS A 294 -10.41 -11.99 -28.18
N THR A 295 -10.04 -10.77 -27.80
CA THR A 295 -10.72 -10.02 -26.74
C THR A 295 -11.61 -8.94 -27.32
N SER A 296 -12.84 -8.86 -26.82
CA SER A 296 -13.79 -7.80 -27.16
C SER A 296 -13.93 -6.84 -25.99
N PHE A 297 -13.85 -5.54 -26.30
CA PHE A 297 -13.96 -4.47 -25.31
C PHE A 297 -15.10 -3.53 -25.66
N CYS A 298 -15.91 -3.20 -24.66
CA CYS A 298 -16.86 -2.10 -24.72
C CYS A 298 -16.25 -0.87 -24.05
N VAL A 299 -16.09 0.19 -24.84
CA VAL A 299 -15.37 1.39 -24.42
C VAL A 299 -16.32 2.54 -24.15
N SER A 300 -16.12 3.16 -23.00
CA SER A 300 -16.70 4.45 -22.65
C SER A 300 -15.59 5.49 -22.53
N ALA A 301 -15.70 6.60 -23.25
CA ALA A 301 -14.71 7.65 -23.27
C ALA A 301 -15.32 9.03 -22.97
N SER A 302 -14.56 9.89 -22.28
CA SER A 302 -14.98 11.23 -21.92
C SER A 302 -13.84 12.24 -22.02
N LEU A 303 -14.15 13.44 -22.50
CA LEU A 303 -13.20 14.53 -22.63
C LEU A 303 -12.88 15.16 -21.25
N PHE A 304 -11.60 15.22 -20.92
CA PHE A 304 -11.11 15.85 -19.70
C PHE A 304 -10.87 17.35 -19.91
N LYS A 305 -11.91 18.15 -19.67
CA LYS A 305 -11.96 19.60 -19.98
C LYS A 305 -10.81 20.43 -19.39
N LYS A 306 -10.32 20.10 -18.19
CA LYS A 306 -9.31 20.90 -17.48
C LYS A 306 -7.86 20.62 -17.89
N GLY A 307 -7.59 19.53 -18.62
CA GLY A 307 -6.22 19.11 -18.94
C GLY A 307 -5.97 18.83 -20.42
N GLY A 308 -6.99 18.85 -21.26
CA GLY A 308 -6.84 18.56 -22.70
C GLY A 308 -6.45 17.11 -22.95
N GLY A 309 -7.39 16.18 -22.74
CA GLY A 309 -7.18 14.75 -23.00
C GLY A 309 -8.48 13.95 -22.96
N VAL A 310 -8.38 12.66 -23.24
CA VAL A 310 -9.50 11.73 -23.26
C VAL A 310 -9.22 10.59 -22.28
N VAL A 311 -10.18 10.34 -21.38
CA VAL A 311 -10.17 9.18 -20.48
C VAL A 311 -11.04 8.11 -21.10
N MET A 312 -10.50 6.91 -21.26
CA MET A 312 -11.18 5.74 -21.81
C MET A 312 -11.26 4.66 -20.73
N ILE A 313 -12.45 4.11 -20.54
CA ILE A 313 -12.74 2.97 -19.68
C ILE A 313 -13.16 1.81 -20.58
N PHE A 314 -12.51 0.66 -20.44
CA PHE A 314 -12.80 -0.53 -21.21
C PHE A 314 -13.38 -1.59 -20.29
N HIS A 315 -14.50 -2.14 -20.72
CA HIS A 315 -15.14 -3.30 -20.13
C HIS A 315 -14.83 -4.49 -21.03
N ASP A 316 -14.18 -5.51 -20.49
CA ASP A 316 -13.97 -6.77 -21.20
C ASP A 316 -15.32 -7.48 -21.34
N GLU A 317 -15.78 -7.63 -22.58
CA GLU A 317 -17.02 -8.31 -22.94
C GLU A 317 -16.77 -9.72 -23.51
N THR A 318 -15.53 -10.21 -23.48
CA THR A 318 -15.16 -11.49 -24.11
C THR A 318 -16.00 -12.66 -23.59
N GLU A 319 -16.19 -12.78 -22.27
CA GLU A 319 -17.01 -13.84 -21.68
C GLU A 319 -18.50 -13.70 -22.04
N ILE A 320 -18.99 -12.47 -22.17
CA ILE A 320 -20.37 -12.18 -22.54
C ILE A 320 -20.60 -12.56 -24.01
N GLU A 321 -19.67 -12.23 -24.90
CA GLU A 321 -19.74 -12.60 -26.31
C GLU A 321 -19.67 -14.13 -26.49
N GLU A 322 -18.73 -14.81 -25.83
CA GLU A 322 -18.64 -16.27 -25.88
C GLU A 322 -19.93 -16.96 -25.40
N ARG A 323 -20.57 -16.42 -24.36
CA ARG A 323 -21.88 -16.94 -23.89
C ARG A 323 -22.98 -16.68 -24.91
N THR A 324 -23.03 -15.47 -25.47
CA THR A 324 -24.07 -15.09 -26.45
C THR A 324 -23.95 -15.91 -27.72
N GLU A 325 -22.73 -16.22 -28.17
CA GLU A 325 -22.47 -17.05 -29.34
C GLU A 325 -22.88 -18.51 -29.07
N LYS A 326 -22.52 -19.07 -27.89
CA LYS A 326 -22.98 -20.39 -27.46
C LYS A 326 -24.50 -20.49 -27.35
N GLU A 327 -25.17 -19.44 -26.86
CA GLU A 327 -26.63 -19.38 -26.79
C GLU A 327 -27.26 -19.37 -28.19
N LYS A 328 -26.70 -18.62 -29.14
CA LYS A 328 -27.16 -18.63 -30.54
C LYS A 328 -26.98 -20.00 -31.20
N GLU A 329 -25.80 -20.62 -31.07
CA GLU A 329 -25.58 -21.97 -31.57
C GLU A 329 -26.54 -22.98 -30.95
N PHE A 330 -26.84 -22.83 -29.66
CA PHE A 330 -27.79 -23.68 -28.96
C PHE A 330 -29.23 -23.47 -29.48
N GLN A 331 -29.65 -22.21 -29.71
CA GLN A 331 -30.95 -21.90 -30.30
C GLN A 331 -31.09 -22.47 -31.71
N GLU A 332 -30.08 -22.31 -32.57
CA GLU A 332 -30.08 -22.87 -33.93
C GLU A 332 -30.17 -24.41 -33.92
N LYS A 333 -29.45 -25.07 -32.99
CA LYS A 333 -29.56 -26.53 -32.79
C LYS A 333 -30.98 -26.93 -32.34
N LEU A 334 -31.58 -26.16 -31.43
CA LEU A 334 -32.92 -26.42 -30.92
C LEU A 334 -33.98 -26.27 -32.03
N GLU A 335 -33.89 -25.22 -32.85
CA GLU A 335 -34.78 -25.00 -33.99
C GLU A 335 -34.67 -26.12 -35.03
N LYS A 336 -33.45 -26.59 -35.30
CA LYS A 336 -33.21 -27.70 -36.22
C LYS A 336 -33.81 -29.02 -35.73
N GLU A 337 -33.69 -29.31 -34.43
CA GLU A 337 -34.28 -30.51 -33.81
C GLU A 337 -35.81 -30.41 -33.73
N LEU A 338 -36.37 -29.24 -33.40
CA LEU A 338 -37.81 -28.99 -33.45
C LEU A 338 -38.37 -29.17 -34.86
N GLY A 339 -37.70 -28.62 -35.88
CA GLY A 339 -38.07 -28.81 -37.28
C GLY A 339 -38.03 -30.28 -37.73
N ARG A 340 -37.08 -31.07 -37.21
CA ARG A 340 -37.04 -32.53 -37.43
C ARG A 340 -38.20 -33.23 -36.75
N ALA A 341 -38.48 -32.92 -35.49
CA ALA A 341 -39.59 -33.50 -34.73
C ALA A 341 -40.95 -33.19 -35.39
N GLN A 342 -41.12 -31.97 -35.91
CA GLN A 342 -42.32 -31.57 -36.62
C GLN A 342 -42.50 -32.32 -37.95
N LYS A 343 -41.42 -32.50 -38.73
CA LYS A 343 -41.44 -33.36 -39.93
C LYS A 343 -41.73 -34.82 -39.63
N ILE A 344 -41.21 -35.36 -38.53
CA ILE A 344 -41.53 -36.73 -38.08
C ILE A 344 -43.00 -36.82 -37.69
N ARG A 345 -43.53 -35.82 -36.98
CA ARG A 345 -44.94 -35.75 -36.60
C ARG A 345 -45.84 -35.69 -37.83
N GLU A 346 -45.49 -34.85 -38.82
CA GLU A 346 -46.20 -34.75 -40.10
C GLU A 346 -46.17 -36.08 -40.86
N ALA A 347 -45.01 -36.74 -40.94
CA ALA A 347 -44.86 -38.06 -41.55
C ALA A 347 -45.69 -39.12 -40.83
N LEU A 348 -45.73 -39.11 -39.49
CA LEU A 348 -46.54 -40.02 -38.68
C LEU A 348 -48.04 -39.74 -38.83
N THR A 349 -48.47 -38.49 -38.92
CA THR A 349 -49.87 -38.15 -39.22
C THR A 349 -50.26 -38.52 -40.64
N GLY A 350 -49.36 -38.35 -41.61
CA GLY A 350 -49.52 -38.85 -42.97
C GLY A 350 -49.69 -40.37 -42.99
N LEU A 351 -48.82 -41.10 -42.29
CA LEU A 351 -48.92 -42.55 -42.12
C LEU A 351 -50.25 -42.96 -41.46
N ALA A 352 -50.63 -42.30 -40.36
CA ALA A 352 -51.88 -42.59 -39.66
C ALA A 352 -53.11 -42.35 -40.55
N SER A 353 -53.06 -41.34 -41.42
CA SER A 353 -54.11 -41.07 -42.40
C SER A 353 -54.17 -42.14 -43.50
N SER A 354 -53.02 -42.60 -44.02
CA SER A 354 -52.98 -43.67 -45.02
C SER A 354 -53.40 -45.03 -44.44
N PHE A 355 -53.05 -45.32 -43.18
CA PHE A 355 -53.52 -46.52 -42.49
C PHE A 355 -55.02 -46.48 -42.18
N ARG A 356 -55.58 -45.31 -41.82
CA ARG A 356 -57.02 -45.14 -41.67
C ARG A 356 -57.77 -45.34 -42.99
N VAL A 357 -57.26 -44.79 -44.09
CA VAL A 357 -57.89 -44.96 -45.41
C VAL A 357 -57.82 -46.41 -45.86
N ALA A 358 -56.66 -47.08 -45.77
CA ALA A 358 -56.52 -48.48 -46.18
C ALA A 358 -57.32 -49.46 -45.29
N ALA A 359 -57.40 -49.20 -43.98
CA ALA A 359 -58.19 -50.02 -43.06
C ALA A 359 -59.70 -49.81 -43.24
N VAL A 360 -60.14 -48.57 -43.49
CA VAL A 360 -61.54 -48.24 -43.79
C VAL A 360 -61.94 -48.77 -45.16
N GLU A 361 -61.08 -48.72 -46.18
CA GLU A 361 -61.34 -49.33 -47.49
C GLU A 361 -61.45 -50.85 -47.41
N ARG A 362 -60.56 -51.52 -46.65
CA ARG A 362 -60.70 -52.96 -46.38
C ARG A 362 -61.97 -53.30 -45.62
N PHE A 363 -62.33 -52.50 -44.61
CA PHE A 363 -63.56 -52.70 -43.85
C PHE A 363 -64.81 -52.48 -44.71
N ILE A 364 -64.83 -51.45 -45.56
CA ILE A 364 -65.94 -51.18 -46.48
C ILE A 364 -66.02 -52.27 -47.56
N ALA A 365 -64.90 -52.79 -48.07
CA ALA A 365 -64.88 -53.91 -49.00
C ALA A 365 -65.44 -55.18 -48.37
N SER A 366 -65.04 -55.50 -47.13
CA SER A 366 -65.59 -56.64 -46.38
C SER A 366 -67.07 -56.47 -46.03
N MET A 367 -67.50 -55.25 -45.70
CA MET A 367 -68.92 -54.94 -45.43
C MET A 367 -69.79 -55.06 -46.70
N LYS A 368 -69.29 -54.61 -47.86
CA LYS A 368 -69.98 -54.77 -49.15
C LYS A 368 -70.08 -56.24 -49.58
N ALA A 369 -69.06 -57.05 -49.31
CA ALA A 369 -69.11 -58.49 -49.55
C ALA A 369 -70.16 -59.18 -48.66
N LEU A 370 -70.29 -58.73 -47.40
CA LEU A 370 -71.32 -59.18 -46.45
C LEU A 370 -72.75 -58.82 -46.89
N GLU A 371 -72.98 -57.64 -47.47
CA GLU A 371 -74.30 -57.26 -48.01
C GLU A 371 -74.71 -58.07 -49.24
N LEU A 372 -73.76 -58.67 -49.96
CA LEU A 372 -74.00 -59.48 -51.15
C LEU A 372 -74.30 -60.97 -50.85
N GLY A 373 -74.26 -61.38 -49.58
CA GLY A 373 -74.81 -62.67 -49.15
C GLY A 373 -73.99 -63.91 -49.51
N GLU A 374 -72.66 -63.79 -49.64
CA GLU A 374 -71.78 -64.95 -49.79
C GLU A 374 -71.53 -65.59 -48.41
N ALA A 375 -72.09 -66.79 -48.20
CA ALA A 375 -72.19 -67.44 -46.89
C ALA A 375 -70.85 -67.91 -46.28
N ASP A 376 -69.76 -67.93 -47.05
CA ASP A 376 -68.46 -68.41 -46.58
C ASP A 376 -67.66 -67.36 -45.76
N ASP A 377 -68.06 -66.09 -45.77
CA ASP A 377 -67.28 -64.99 -45.18
C ASP A 377 -67.67 -64.58 -43.74
N ILE A 378 -68.77 -65.11 -43.19
CA ILE A 378 -69.10 -64.93 -41.76
C ILE A 378 -68.02 -65.57 -40.87
N ASN A 379 -67.44 -66.69 -41.32
CA ASN A 379 -66.33 -67.34 -40.64
C ASN A 379 -65.01 -66.55 -40.75
N ALA A 380 -64.80 -65.82 -41.84
CA ALA A 380 -63.64 -64.94 -42.00
C ALA A 380 -63.74 -63.73 -41.05
N PHE A 381 -64.94 -63.18 -40.86
CA PHE A 381 -65.18 -62.05 -39.97
C PHE A 381 -65.01 -62.42 -38.49
N SER A 382 -65.45 -63.62 -38.08
CA SER A 382 -65.20 -64.14 -36.72
C SER A 382 -63.70 -64.28 -36.43
N LYS A 383 -62.91 -64.77 -37.39
CA LYS A 383 -61.45 -64.91 -37.24
C LYS A 383 -60.70 -63.57 -37.24
N MET A 384 -61.18 -62.56 -37.98
CA MET A 384 -60.61 -61.20 -37.91
C MET A 384 -60.94 -60.50 -36.59
N ALA A 385 -62.14 -60.69 -36.04
CA ALA A 385 -62.52 -60.14 -34.75
C ALA A 385 -61.74 -60.76 -33.57
N GLU A 386 -61.35 -62.04 -33.66
CA GLU A 386 -60.43 -62.66 -32.70
C GLU A 386 -59.02 -62.07 -32.80
N ARG A 387 -58.48 -61.89 -34.01
CA ARG A 387 -57.13 -61.32 -34.22
C ARG A 387 -56.99 -59.84 -33.84
N ALA A 388 -58.09 -59.09 -33.76
CA ALA A 388 -58.07 -57.68 -33.36
C ALA A 388 -58.16 -57.48 -31.83
N LYS A 389 -58.35 -58.56 -31.05
CA LYS A 389 -58.33 -58.55 -29.58
C LYS A 389 -56.94 -58.88 -28.99
N GLU A 390 -56.06 -59.51 -29.77
CA GLU A 390 -54.61 -59.59 -29.50
C GLU A 390 -53.93 -58.31 -29.98
#